data_AF-A0AAW2GGL6-F1
#
_entry.id   AF-A0AAW2GGL6-F1
#
_cell.length_a   1.000
_cell.length_b   1.000
_cell.length_c   1.000
_cell.angle_alpha   90.00
_cell.angle_beta   90.00
_cell.angle_gamma   90.00
#
_symmetry.space_group_name_H-M   'P 1'
#
loop_
_entity.id
_entity.type
_entity.pdbx_description
1 polymer ?
#
loop_
_entity_poly.entity_id
_entity_poly.type
_entity_poly.pdbx_seq_one_letter_code
_entity_poly.pdbx_strand_id
1 'polypeptide(L)'
;MSSKNIYDLTPEQREISLWKDAKRKQLREMYLKDSGHPTKSLVFDEGIHRYASAKVAIEKYFVPTALGYVTRFATVIGVIALTAYTLQTRRDAREHKYRTGQISYAVRTHRFTQ
;
A
#
# COMPACT_ATOMS: atom_id res chain seq x y z
N MET A 1 -4.19 28.55 -4.22
CA MET A 1 -4.20 28.91 -5.66
C MET A 1 -5.53 29.59 -5.96
N SER A 2 -5.51 30.79 -6.55
CA SER A 2 -6.71 31.57 -6.85
C SER A 2 -7.51 30.91 -7.99
N SER A 3 -8.80 30.66 -7.79
CA SER A 3 -9.69 29.96 -8.73
C SER A 3 -10.01 30.75 -10.01
N LYS A 4 -9.54 32.00 -10.13
CA LYS A 4 -9.90 32.91 -11.22
C LYS A 4 -9.10 32.69 -12.53
N ASN A 5 -7.96 31.99 -12.48
CA ASN A 5 -7.07 31.81 -13.64
C ASN A 5 -7.03 30.36 -14.15
N ILE A 6 -8.07 29.56 -13.88
CA ILE A 6 -8.10 28.13 -14.26
C ILE A 6 -8.21 27.95 -15.79
N TYR A 7 -8.77 28.95 -16.48
CA TYR A 7 -9.04 28.91 -17.92
C TYR A 7 -8.01 29.65 -18.79
N ASP A 8 -7.07 30.38 -18.17
CA ASP A 8 -6.01 31.10 -18.88
C ASP A 8 -4.87 30.14 -19.18
N LEU A 9 -5.05 29.33 -20.23
CA LEU A 9 -4.02 28.38 -20.69
C LEU A 9 -3.05 29.10 -21.62
N THR A 10 -1.75 28.89 -21.41
CA THR A 10 -0.76 29.24 -22.43
C THR A 10 -0.98 28.37 -23.68
N PRO A 11 -0.50 28.80 -24.87
CA PRO A 11 -0.63 28.01 -26.09
C PRO A 11 -0.08 26.58 -25.93
N GLU A 12 1.07 26.43 -25.27
CA GLU A 12 1.67 25.11 -24.99
C GLU A 12 0.78 24.25 -24.08
N GLN A 13 0.21 24.82 -23.02
CA GLN A 13 -0.68 24.09 -22.12
C GLN A 13 -1.97 23.64 -22.82
N ARG A 14 -2.46 24.45 -23.76
CA ARG A 14 -3.60 24.11 -24.61
C ARG A 14 -3.28 22.95 -25.55
N GLU A 15 -2.10 22.91 -26.15
CA GLU A 15 -1.68 21.77 -26.98
C GLU A 15 -1.61 20.48 -26.15
N ILE A 16 -1.04 20.54 -24.95
CA ILE A 16 -0.98 19.40 -24.03
C ILE A 16 -2.38 18.93 -23.63
N SER A 17 -3.31 19.84 -23.37
CA SER A 17 -4.68 19.48 -22.98
C SER A 17 -5.44 18.82 -24.12
N LEU A 18 -5.33 19.35 -25.34
CA LEU A 18 -5.91 18.76 -26.54
C LEU A 18 -5.30 17.38 -26.85
N TRP A 19 -3.99 17.22 -26.68
CA TRP A 19 -3.32 15.93 -26.86
C TRP A 19 -3.82 14.89 -25.85
N LYS A 20 -3.96 15.26 -24.56
CA LYS A 20 -4.51 14.37 -23.53
C LYS A 20 -5.96 13.97 -23.82
N ASP A 21 -6.77 14.92 -24.29
CA ASP A 21 -8.17 14.66 -24.63
C ASP A 21 -8.30 13.73 -25.84
N ALA A 22 -7.52 13.97 -26.90
CA ALA A 22 -7.44 13.10 -28.05
C ALA A 22 -7.04 11.67 -27.67
N LYS A 23 -6.07 11.50 -26.77
CA LYS A 23 -5.67 10.18 -26.24
C LYS A 23 -6.78 9.51 -25.43
N ARG A 24 -7.49 10.27 -24.59
CA ARG A 24 -8.62 9.73 -23.82
C ARG A 24 -9.76 9.28 -24.73
N LYS A 25 -10.04 10.04 -25.79
CA LYS A 25 -11.05 9.68 -26.80
C LYS A 25 -10.68 8.38 -27.52
N GLN A 26 -9.42 8.25 -27.97
CA GLN A 26 -8.90 7.02 -28.58
C GLN A 26 -9.08 5.80 -27.67
N LEU A 27 -8.70 5.91 -26.39
CA LEU A 27 -8.85 4.81 -25.42
C LEU A 27 -10.32 4.45 -25.18
N ARG A 28 -11.19 5.45 -25.09
CA ARG A 28 -12.64 5.25 -24.93
C ARG A 28 -13.23 4.53 -26.14
N GLU A 29 -12.86 4.91 -27.36
CA GLU A 29 -13.33 4.26 -28.58
C GLU A 29 -12.91 2.78 -28.62
N MET A 30 -11.66 2.47 -28.25
CA MET A 30 -11.19 1.08 -28.13
C MET A 30 -12.00 0.29 -27.10
N TYR A 31 -12.28 0.88 -25.93
CA TYR A 31 -13.12 0.26 -24.91
C TYR A 31 -14.55 0.00 -25.42
N LEU A 32 -15.20 0.99 -26.03
CA LEU A 32 -16.57 0.88 -26.54
C LEU A 32 -16.69 -0.16 -27.66
N LYS A 33 -15.65 -0.30 -28.49
CA LYS A 33 -15.58 -1.34 -29.53
C LYS A 33 -15.60 -2.76 -28.94
N ASP A 34 -14.92 -2.94 -27.81
CA ASP A 34 -14.71 -4.26 -27.21
C ASP A 34 -15.76 -4.63 -26.17
N SER A 35 -16.33 -3.66 -25.46
CA SER A 35 -17.29 -3.90 -24.36
C SER A 35 -18.64 -4.44 -24.82
N GLY A 36 -19.08 -4.12 -26.05
CA GLY A 36 -20.32 -4.62 -26.63
C GLY A 36 -20.14 -5.85 -27.53
N HIS A 37 -18.93 -6.42 -27.62
CA HIS A 37 -18.65 -7.47 -28.59
C HIS A 37 -19.17 -8.84 -28.09
N PRO A 38 -20.04 -9.54 -28.84
CA PRO A 38 -20.77 -10.71 -28.33
C PRO A 38 -19.88 -11.92 -28.01
N THR A 39 -18.67 -11.98 -28.58
CA THR A 39 -17.72 -13.08 -28.37
C THR A 39 -16.57 -12.75 -27.42
N LYS A 40 -16.41 -11.49 -26.99
CA LYS A 40 -15.35 -11.11 -26.06
C LYS A 40 -15.90 -11.18 -24.64
N SER A 41 -15.42 -12.15 -23.87
CA SER A 41 -15.83 -12.34 -22.47
C SER A 41 -15.14 -11.39 -21.49
N LEU A 42 -13.99 -10.82 -21.86
CA LEU A 42 -13.22 -9.90 -21.01
C LEU A 42 -12.66 -8.75 -21.85
N VAL A 43 -12.85 -7.52 -21.37
CA VAL A 43 -12.20 -6.34 -21.92
C VAL A 43 -10.81 -6.23 -21.32
N PHE A 44 -9.78 -6.35 -22.15
CA PHE A 44 -8.39 -6.25 -21.73
C PHE A 44 -7.96 -4.78 -21.68
N ASP A 45 -7.63 -4.28 -20.49
CA ASP A 45 -7.09 -2.92 -20.31
C ASP A 45 -5.56 -2.96 -20.21
N GLU A 46 -4.89 -2.54 -21.28
CA GLU A 46 -3.43 -2.55 -21.34
C GLU A 46 -2.77 -1.73 -20.20
N GLY A 47 -3.39 -0.64 -19.76
CA GLY A 47 -2.89 0.20 -18.68
C GLY A 47 -2.90 -0.53 -17.35
N ILE A 48 -4.00 -1.22 -17.02
CA ILE A 48 -4.09 -2.06 -15.81
C ILE A 48 -3.08 -3.21 -15.88
N HIS A 49 -2.98 -3.87 -17.03
CA HIS A 49 -2.05 -4.97 -17.21
C HIS A 49 -0.58 -4.53 -17.09
N ARG A 50 -0.23 -3.38 -17.65
CA ARG A 50 1.12 -2.80 -17.52
C ARG A 50 1.44 -2.41 -16.08
N TYR A 51 0.47 -1.85 -15.37
CA TYR A 51 0.65 -1.52 -13.96
C TYR A 51 0.86 -2.77 -13.10
N ALA A 52 0.06 -3.82 -13.34
CA ALA A 52 0.20 -5.11 -12.66
C ALA A 52 1.55 -5.77 -13.00
N SER A 53 1.95 -5.78 -14.27
CA SER A 53 3.24 -6.36 -14.68
C SER A 53 4.43 -5.60 -14.11
N ALA A 54 4.36 -4.26 -14.03
CA ALA A 54 5.40 -3.43 -13.41
C ALA A 54 5.59 -3.76 -11.93
N LYS A 55 4.51 -4.06 -11.18
CA LYS A 55 4.59 -4.49 -9.78
C LYS A 55 5.27 -5.84 -9.62
N VAL A 56 4.96 -6.79 -10.49
CA VAL A 56 5.59 -8.12 -10.45
C VAL A 56 7.07 -8.03 -10.86
N ALA A 57 7.40 -7.12 -11.77
CA ALA A 57 8.77 -6.92 -12.25
C ALA A 57 9.63 -6.01 -11.37
N ILE A 58 9.19 -5.63 -10.15
CA ILE A 58 9.95 -4.71 -9.28
C ILE A 58 11.38 -5.20 -9.04
N GLU A 59 11.58 -6.51 -8.87
CA GLU A 59 12.91 -7.10 -8.65
C GLU A 59 13.88 -6.82 -9.79
N LYS A 60 13.39 -6.79 -11.04
CA LYS A 60 14.23 -6.53 -12.22
C LYS A 60 14.73 -5.08 -12.29
N TYR A 61 13.99 -4.16 -11.68
CA TYR A 61 14.30 -2.73 -11.68
C TYR A 61 14.82 -2.26 -10.32
N PHE A 62 15.16 -3.18 -9.42
CA PHE A 62 15.68 -2.85 -8.11
C PHE A 62 17.09 -2.27 -8.22
N VAL A 63 17.24 -1.01 -7.79
CA VAL A 63 18.54 -0.37 -7.63
C VAL A 63 18.93 -0.43 -6.15
N PRO A 64 20.04 -1.10 -5.79
CA PRO A 64 20.48 -1.19 -4.41
C PRO A 64 20.97 0.18 -3.93
N THR A 65 20.12 0.93 -3.23
CA THR A 65 20.47 2.19 -2.59
C THR A 65 20.68 1.97 -1.09
N ALA A 66 21.84 2.36 -0.55
CA ALA A 66 22.17 2.17 0.86
C ALA A 66 21.12 2.75 1.82
N LEU A 67 20.69 4.00 1.59
CA LEU A 67 19.63 4.64 2.37
C LEU A 67 18.29 3.89 2.29
N GLY A 68 17.94 3.40 1.10
CA GLY A 68 16.72 2.62 0.88
C GLY A 68 16.75 1.24 1.55
N TYR A 69 17.93 0.65 1.69
CA TYR A 69 18.12 -0.60 2.43
C TYR A 69 18.00 -0.38 3.94
N VAL A 70 18.75 0.59 4.48
CA VAL A 70 18.77 0.88 5.92
C VAL A 70 17.40 1.27 6.44
N THR A 71 16.66 2.11 5.72
CA THR A 71 15.31 2.53 6.12
C THR A 71 14.33 1.36 6.17
N ARG A 72 14.31 0.49 5.14
CA ARG A 72 13.44 -0.70 5.11
C ARG A 72 13.79 -1.67 6.22
N PHE A 73 15.08 -1.96 6.40
CA PHE A 73 15.56 -2.87 7.43
C PHE A 73 15.28 -2.36 8.84
N ALA A 74 15.56 -1.07 9.10
CA ALA A 74 15.26 -0.42 10.37
C ALA A 74 13.76 -0.41 10.68
N THR A 75 12.90 -0.27 9.67
CA THR A 75 11.44 -0.34 9.85
C THR A 75 11.01 -1.73 10.32
N VAL A 76 11.51 -2.79 9.67
CA VAL A 76 11.17 -4.18 10.04
C VAL A 76 11.70 -4.51 11.44
N ILE A 77 12.98 -4.24 11.72
CA ILE A 77 13.56 -4.48 13.03
C ILE A 77 12.87 -3.65 14.11
N GLY A 78 12.56 -2.39 13.82
CA GLY A 78 11.87 -1.50 14.76
C GLY A 78 10.52 -2.07 15.21
N VAL A 79 9.73 -2.61 14.28
CA VAL A 79 8.44 -3.25 14.62
C VAL A 79 8.64 -4.51 15.47
N ILE A 80 9.64 -5.34 15.14
CA ILE A 80 9.94 -6.55 15.91
C ILE A 80 10.40 -6.19 17.33
N ALA A 81 11.35 -5.27 17.46
CA ALA A 81 11.90 -4.83 18.74
C ALA A 81 10.82 -4.17 19.62
N LEU A 82 9.97 -3.32 19.05
CA LEU A 82 8.85 -2.70 19.75
C LEU A 82 7.87 -3.76 20.26
N THR A 83 7.53 -4.75 19.43
CA THR A 83 6.63 -5.84 19.82
C THR A 83 7.23 -6.68 20.94
N ALA A 84 8.52 -7.02 20.84
CA ALA A 84 9.23 -7.77 21.88
C ALA A 84 9.28 -7.01 23.21
N TYR A 85 9.62 -5.72 23.18
CA TYR A 85 9.67 -4.87 24.37
C TYR A 85 8.30 -4.72 25.05
N THR A 86 7.26 -4.46 24.26
CA THR A 86 5.89 -4.33 24.80
C THR A 86 5.37 -5.65 25.37
N LEU A 87 5.74 -6.79 24.78
CA LEU A 87 5.38 -8.10 25.31
C LEU A 87 6.13 -8.40 26.61
N GLN A 88 7.43 -8.13 26.66
CA GLN A 88 8.26 -8.37 27.84
C GLN A 88 7.82 -7.51 29.03
N THR A 89 7.65 -6.21 28.84
CA THR A 89 7.17 -5.29 29.90
C THR A 89 5.80 -5.70 30.43
N ARG A 90 4.87 -6.10 29.57
CA ARG A 90 3.56 -6.62 29.98
C ARG A 90 3.67 -7.94 30.75
N ARG A 91 4.59 -8.81 30.35
CA ARG A 91 4.85 -10.09 31.03
C ARG A 91 5.40 -9.84 32.43
N ASP A 92 6.42 -9.00 32.56
CA ASP A 92 7.09 -8.72 33.82
C ASP A 92 6.15 -8.01 34.81
N ALA A 93 5.36 -7.04 34.34
CA ALA A 93 4.34 -6.39 35.16
C ALA A 93 3.26 -7.37 35.66
N ARG A 94 2.89 -8.36 34.84
CA ARG A 94 1.92 -9.40 35.22
C ARG A 94 2.53 -10.39 36.21
N GLU A 95 3.78 -10.79 35.98
CA GLU A 95 4.51 -11.67 36.87
C GLU A 95 4.74 -11.03 38.25
N HIS A 96 5.04 -9.74 38.30
CA HIS A 96 5.13 -8.97 39.54
C HIS A 96 3.81 -9.02 40.34
N LYS A 97 2.66 -8.86 39.68
CA LYS A 97 1.34 -8.99 40.32
C LYS A 97 1.05 -10.40 40.84
N TYR A 98 1.58 -11.43 40.18
CA TYR A 98 1.47 -12.81 40.66
C TYR A 98 2.34 -13.09 41.89
N ARG A 99 3.57 -12.56 41.92
CA ARG A 99 4.53 -12.75 43.03
C ARG A 99 4.11 -11.98 44.28
N THR A 100 3.56 -10.79 44.13
CA THR A 100 3.06 -9.96 45.24
C THR A 100 1.71 -10.39 45.79
N GLY A 101 1.07 -11.40 45.18
CA GLY A 101 -0.25 -11.88 45.63
C GLY A 101 -1.41 -10.94 45.34
N GLN A 102 -1.19 -9.83 44.62
CA GLN A 102 -2.25 -8.89 44.23
C GLN A 102 -3.33 -9.56 43.36
N ILE A 103 -2.98 -10.60 42.61
CA ILE A 103 -3.93 -11.41 41.86
C ILE A 103 -4.11 -12.75 42.57
N SER A 104 -5.36 -13.02 42.96
CA SER A 104 -5.75 -14.27 43.61
C SER A 104 -5.44 -15.48 42.74
N TYR A 105 -5.07 -16.59 43.37
CA TYR A 105 -4.65 -17.81 42.67
C TYR A 105 -5.77 -18.47 41.85
N ALA A 106 -7.04 -18.20 42.17
CA ALA A 106 -8.21 -18.74 41.48
C ALA A 106 -8.47 -18.10 40.09
N VAL A 107 -8.07 -16.84 39.88
CA VAL A 107 -8.37 -16.06 38.66
C VAL A 107 -7.22 -16.12 37.64
N ARG A 108 -6.15 -16.88 37.93
CA ARG A 108 -4.97 -17.00 37.07
C ARG A 108 -5.30 -17.84 35.84
N THR A 109 -5.28 -17.22 34.66
CA THR A 109 -5.68 -17.82 33.38
C THR A 109 -4.79 -18.98 32.89
N HIS A 110 -3.56 -19.12 33.40
CA HIS A 110 -2.61 -20.15 32.97
C HIS A 110 -2.66 -21.44 33.81
N ARG A 111 -3.59 -21.52 34.77
CA ARG A 111 -3.59 -22.57 35.80
C ARG A 111 -4.20 -23.89 35.32
N PHE A 112 -5.08 -23.87 34.31
CA PHE A 112 -5.92 -25.03 33.95
C PHE A 112 -6.20 -25.14 32.44
N THR A 113 -5.16 -25.11 31.62
CA THR A 113 -5.26 -25.70 30.27
C THR A 113 -4.93 -27.18 30.40
N GLN A 114 -5.96 -28.03 30.45
CA GLN A 114 -5.87 -29.39 29.91
C GLN A 114 -5.69 -29.31 28.39
#